data_AF-A0A0D7AI82-F1
#
_entry.id   AF-A0A0D7AI82-F1
#
_cell.length_a   1.000
_cell.length_b   1.000
_cell.length_c   1.000
_cell.angle_alpha   90.00
_cell.angle_beta   90.00
_cell.angle_gamma   90.00
#
_symmetry.space_group_name_H-M   'P 1'
#
loop_
_entity.id
_entity.type
_entity.pdbx_description
1 polymer ?
#
loop_
_entity_poly.entity_id
_entity_poly.type
_entity_poly.pdbx_seq_one_letter_code
_entity_poly.pdbx_strand_id
1 'polypeptide(L)'
;MSDNVMQMDPDQSYIFGPLISADASSNELADGGSFGPGSPVYVLCADLKRQYEEIDKAIDTFVHLIHSCSSSMSYEFLNLRPQTYPVVLHLTQVIAEFLLHVITTVDTIHHAVMTLGYPFSFGPLSADGTPLTETDFDKVFAFFERIAPKQRATREMLPRVHDTLKDTQQRLLEIIAIPNTAYFTLFKLLPLFTPPYVERRKETLGHIPVLLPSIGVSVNQMADTLDQLCDLFYSVAKSVSVQRIKEEERSKRYGVDVCALTTRLRAARFNIRRGQHIYLHACITNDIQSSW
;
A
#
# COMPACT_ATOMS: atom_id res chain seq x y z
N MET A 1 -3.07 7.59 -49.71
CA MET A 1 -2.58 8.90 -49.25
C MET A 1 -3.72 9.51 -48.46
N SER A 2 -3.77 9.45 -47.14
CA SER A 2 -2.68 9.77 -46.22
C SER A 2 -2.69 8.84 -45.00
N ASP A 3 -1.53 8.25 -44.70
CA ASP A 3 -1.25 7.63 -43.42
C ASP A 3 -1.13 8.74 -42.36
N ASN A 4 -2.16 8.90 -41.54
CA ASN A 4 -2.03 9.60 -40.27
C ASN A 4 -1.31 8.65 -39.29
N VAL A 5 -0.01 8.46 -39.51
CA VAL A 5 0.87 7.97 -38.44
C VAL A 5 0.92 9.11 -37.43
N MET A 6 0.21 8.96 -36.31
CA MET A 6 0.44 9.80 -35.15
C MET A 6 1.94 9.81 -34.90
N GLN A 7 2.60 10.94 -35.16
CA GLN A 7 3.98 11.18 -34.75
C GLN A 7 3.99 11.12 -33.23
N MET A 8 4.31 9.95 -32.68
CA MET A 8 4.69 9.81 -31.29
C MET A 8 5.94 10.64 -31.06
N ASP A 9 5.96 11.35 -29.94
CA ASP A 9 7.13 12.07 -29.46
C ASP A 9 8.36 11.13 -29.47
N PRO A 10 9.55 11.54 -29.93
CA PRO A 10 10.75 10.70 -29.89
C PRO A 10 11.06 10.10 -28.50
N ASP A 11 10.61 10.71 -27.40
CA ASP A 11 10.71 10.12 -26.06
C ASP A 11 9.64 9.04 -25.77
N GLN A 12 8.53 9.02 -26.52
CA GLN A 12 7.54 7.93 -26.58
C GLN A 12 7.93 6.80 -27.56
N SER A 13 9.05 6.96 -28.27
CA SER A 13 9.58 5.90 -29.14
C SER A 13 10.12 4.69 -28.35
N TYR A 14 10.36 4.85 -27.05
CA TYR A 14 10.84 3.78 -26.17
C TYR A 14 9.71 3.11 -25.38
N ILE A 15 9.74 1.77 -25.25
CA ILE A 15 8.70 0.97 -24.59
C ILE A 15 8.39 1.45 -23.17
N PHE A 16 9.42 1.82 -22.39
CA PHE A 16 9.26 2.32 -21.02
C PHE A 16 9.31 3.84 -20.92
N GLY A 17 9.28 4.58 -22.04
CA GLY A 17 9.28 6.05 -22.09
C GLY A 17 8.34 6.70 -21.07
N PRO A 18 7.06 6.27 -20.99
CA PRO A 18 6.10 6.79 -20.00
C PRO A 18 6.47 6.53 -18.53
N LEU A 19 7.30 5.51 -18.24
CA LEU A 19 7.72 5.17 -16.87
C LEU A 19 8.96 5.96 -16.43
N ILE A 20 9.74 6.45 -17.39
CA ILE A 20 11.03 7.12 -17.16
C ILE A 20 11.00 8.63 -17.41
N SER A 21 10.06 9.12 -18.22
CA SER A 21 9.96 10.55 -18.56
C SER A 21 9.30 11.33 -17.43
N ALA A 22 10.02 12.32 -16.90
CA ALA A 22 9.61 13.18 -15.79
C ALA A 22 9.19 14.60 -16.25
N ASP A 23 8.76 14.73 -17.51
CA ASP A 23 8.74 15.94 -18.34
C ASP A 23 10.11 16.27 -18.97
N ALA A 24 10.14 16.25 -20.30
CA ALA A 24 11.27 16.62 -21.16
C ALA A 24 11.60 18.11 -21.00
N SER A 25 12.48 18.45 -20.06
CA SER A 25 13.15 19.76 -20.02
C SER A 25 14.59 19.71 -19.50
N SER A 26 15.24 18.54 -19.54
CA SER A 26 16.67 18.42 -19.32
C SER A 26 17.32 17.81 -20.55
N ASN A 27 17.78 18.71 -21.42
CA ASN A 27 18.60 18.43 -22.58
C ASN A 27 19.98 17.95 -22.10
N GLU A 28 20.09 16.69 -21.68
CA GLU A 28 21.38 16.01 -21.52
C GLU A 28 21.30 14.61 -22.12
N LEU A 29 21.72 14.51 -23.38
CA LEU A 29 22.32 13.31 -23.95
C LEU A 29 23.53 12.92 -23.08
N ALA A 30 23.30 12.10 -22.06
CA ALA A 30 24.37 11.43 -21.33
C ALA A 30 23.92 10.01 -20.94
N ASP A 31 24.39 9.07 -21.75
CA ASP A 31 24.90 7.75 -21.37
C ASP A 31 24.22 7.04 -20.17
N GLY A 32 23.37 6.06 -20.49
CA GLY A 32 22.79 5.11 -19.52
C GLY A 32 21.58 5.67 -18.78
N GLY A 33 20.39 5.43 -19.32
CA GLY A 33 19.10 5.65 -18.64
C GLY A 33 19.11 5.00 -17.26
N SER A 34 19.39 5.79 -16.25
CA SER A 34 19.29 5.42 -14.86
C SER A 34 17.98 6.02 -14.37
N PHE A 35 17.10 5.20 -13.79
CA PHE A 35 15.91 5.67 -13.07
C PHE A 35 16.33 6.63 -11.96
N GLY A 36 16.38 7.92 -12.29
CA GLY A 36 16.66 8.99 -11.35
C GLY A 36 15.49 9.19 -10.38
N PRO A 37 15.73 9.87 -9.25
CA PRO A 37 14.70 10.17 -8.26
C PRO A 37 13.51 10.99 -8.79
N GLY A 38 13.59 11.53 -10.01
CA GLY A 38 12.49 12.24 -10.69
C GLY A 38 11.57 11.38 -11.56
N SER A 39 11.88 10.11 -11.85
CA SER A 39 11.01 9.29 -12.72
C SER A 39 9.64 9.02 -12.08
N PRO A 40 8.52 9.04 -12.84
CA PRO A 40 7.18 8.86 -12.28
C PRO A 40 7.03 7.57 -11.46
N VAL A 41 7.56 6.43 -11.95
CA VAL A 41 7.49 5.16 -11.22
C VAL A 41 8.30 5.19 -9.92
N TYR A 42 9.45 5.89 -9.90
CA TYR A 42 10.24 6.05 -8.68
C TYR A 42 9.45 6.82 -7.63
N VAL A 43 8.87 7.96 -8.01
CA VAL A 43 8.08 8.83 -7.13
C VAL A 43 6.89 8.05 -6.58
N LEU A 44 6.10 7.40 -7.45
CA LEU A 44 4.92 6.64 -7.03
C LEU A 44 5.28 5.46 -6.12
N CYS A 45 6.37 4.72 -6.39
CA CYS A 45 6.82 3.64 -5.50
C CYS A 45 7.29 4.18 -4.13
N ALA A 46 7.95 5.35 -4.11
CA ALA A 46 8.36 6.01 -2.89
C ALA A 46 7.15 6.53 -2.09
N ASP A 47 6.15 7.09 -2.77
CA ASP A 47 4.91 7.53 -2.14
C ASP A 47 4.11 6.36 -1.59
N LEU A 48 3.94 5.26 -2.33
CA LEU A 48 3.30 4.04 -1.79
C LEU A 48 3.99 3.56 -0.52
N LYS A 49 5.33 3.58 -0.48
CA LYS A 49 6.10 3.24 0.71
C LYS A 49 5.82 4.21 1.86
N ARG A 50 5.87 5.52 1.60
CA ARG A 50 5.63 6.56 2.60
C ARG A 50 4.23 6.45 3.21
N GLN A 51 3.21 6.29 2.37
CA GLN A 51 1.82 6.12 2.82
C GLN A 51 1.66 4.86 3.69
N TYR A 52 2.34 3.78 3.31
CA TYR A 52 2.36 2.58 4.15
C TYR A 52 3.00 2.86 5.53
N GLU A 53 4.17 3.50 5.57
CA GLU A 53 4.85 3.82 6.84
C GLU A 53 4.02 4.75 7.74
N GLU A 54 3.27 5.69 7.15
CA GLU A 54 2.32 6.54 7.87
C GLU A 54 1.17 5.73 8.48
N ILE A 55 0.56 4.82 7.70
CA ILE A 55 -0.50 3.92 8.18
C ILE A 55 0.02 3.03 9.32
N ASP A 56 1.17 2.39 9.12
CA ASP A 56 1.79 1.47 10.08
C ASP A 56 2.05 2.14 11.43
N LYS A 57 2.70 3.31 11.40
CA LYS A 57 2.99 4.10 12.60
C LYS A 57 1.71 4.58 13.30
N ALA A 58 0.69 4.98 12.53
CA ALA A 58 -0.57 5.43 13.10
C ALA A 58 -1.31 4.27 13.78
N ILE A 59 -1.36 3.09 13.16
CA ILE A 59 -1.96 1.87 13.73
C ILE A 59 -1.20 1.43 14.99
N ASP A 60 0.13 1.45 14.98
CA ASP A 60 0.94 1.13 16.16
C ASP A 60 0.64 2.06 17.35
N THR A 61 0.64 3.38 17.07
CA THR A 61 0.31 4.41 18.07
C THR A 61 -1.12 4.22 18.61
N PHE A 62 -2.09 3.94 17.72
CA PHE A 62 -3.46 3.65 18.09
C PHE A 62 -3.57 2.46 19.05
N VAL A 63 -2.97 1.32 18.67
CA VAL A 63 -3.02 0.08 19.45
C VAL A 63 -2.40 0.30 20.83
N HIS A 64 -1.26 1.00 20.92
CA HIS A 64 -0.62 1.31 22.19
C HIS A 64 -1.46 2.23 23.08
N LEU A 65 -2.07 3.28 22.52
CA LEU A 65 -2.97 4.16 23.25
C LEU A 65 -4.16 3.38 23.84
N ILE A 66 -4.82 2.57 23.03
CA ILE A 66 -5.97 1.78 23.47
C ILE A 66 -5.56 0.73 24.49
N HIS A 67 -4.43 0.06 24.32
CA HIS A 67 -3.92 -0.92 25.27
C HIS A 67 -3.63 -0.27 26.64
N SER A 68 -2.95 0.89 26.64
CA SER A 68 -2.59 1.63 27.85
C SER A 68 -3.82 2.17 28.58
N CYS A 69 -4.84 2.64 27.85
CA CYS A 69 -6.06 3.19 28.44
C CYS A 69 -7.04 2.11 28.94
N SER A 70 -7.02 0.92 28.32
CA SER A 70 -7.92 -0.19 28.65
C SER A 70 -7.37 -1.10 29.75
N SER A 71 -6.05 -1.08 29.99
CA SER A 71 -5.40 -1.84 31.06
C SER A 71 -5.29 -1.04 32.37
N SER A 72 -6.19 -1.32 33.31
CA SER A 72 -6.05 -0.85 34.69
C SER A 72 -5.83 -2.05 35.61
N MET A 73 -4.61 -2.17 36.17
CA MET A 73 -4.20 -3.34 36.97
C MET A 73 -4.94 -3.48 38.31
N SER A 74 -5.64 -2.46 38.77
CA SER A 74 -6.13 -2.41 40.15
C SER A 74 -7.58 -2.86 40.34
N TYR A 75 -8.41 -2.85 39.31
CA TYR A 75 -9.83 -3.23 39.43
C TYR A 75 -10.41 -3.76 38.12
N GLU A 76 -10.97 -4.98 38.14
CA GLU A 76 -11.57 -5.63 36.97
C GLU A 76 -12.69 -4.79 36.33
N PHE A 77 -13.50 -4.08 37.12
CA PHE A 77 -14.57 -3.22 36.58
C PHE A 77 -14.05 -1.99 35.81
N LEU A 78 -12.77 -1.65 35.93
CA LEU A 78 -12.10 -0.59 35.15
C LEU A 78 -11.35 -1.13 33.94
N ASN A 79 -11.24 -2.45 33.79
CA ASN A 79 -10.61 -3.09 32.65
C ASN A 79 -11.56 -3.06 31.44
N LEU A 80 -11.22 -2.24 30.45
CA LEU A 80 -12.04 -2.08 29.25
C LEU A 80 -11.61 -3.01 28.10
N ARG A 81 -10.54 -3.80 28.28
CA ARG A 81 -9.98 -4.66 27.22
C ARG A 81 -11.03 -5.56 26.56
N PRO A 82 -11.97 -6.21 27.29
CA PRO A 82 -12.98 -7.07 26.64
C PRO A 82 -13.86 -6.33 25.64
N GLN A 83 -14.04 -5.02 25.82
CA GLN A 83 -14.87 -4.17 24.95
C GLN A 83 -14.04 -3.46 23.88
N THR A 84 -12.86 -2.96 24.22
CA THR A 84 -12.00 -2.22 23.27
C THR A 84 -11.28 -3.15 22.29
N TYR A 85 -10.88 -4.34 22.72
CA TYR A 85 -10.08 -5.24 21.90
C TYR A 85 -10.78 -5.69 20.62
N PRO A 86 -12.05 -6.15 20.64
CA PRO A 86 -12.75 -6.53 19.41
C PRO A 86 -12.88 -5.38 18.41
N VAL A 87 -13.02 -4.15 18.90
CA VAL A 87 -13.14 -2.95 18.04
C VAL A 87 -11.80 -2.65 17.37
N VAL A 88 -10.71 -2.64 18.16
CA VAL A 88 -9.36 -2.48 17.63
C VAL A 88 -9.12 -3.56 16.58
N LEU A 89 -9.27 -4.83 16.92
CA LEU A 89 -9.02 -5.98 16.05
C LEU A 89 -9.80 -5.90 14.73
N HIS A 90 -11.04 -5.43 14.76
CA HIS A 90 -11.83 -5.30 13.54
C HIS A 90 -11.26 -4.25 12.58
N LEU A 91 -10.96 -3.03 13.06
CA LEU A 91 -10.35 -1.97 12.24
C LEU A 91 -9.05 -2.44 11.61
N THR A 92 -8.23 -2.98 12.48
CA THR A 92 -6.99 -3.68 12.24
C THR A 92 -7.13 -4.68 11.06
N GLN A 93 -8.06 -5.62 11.11
CA GLN A 93 -8.28 -6.57 10.00
C GLN A 93 -8.70 -5.90 8.68
N VAL A 94 -9.56 -4.88 8.74
CA VAL A 94 -10.04 -4.18 7.54
C VAL A 94 -8.92 -3.42 6.83
N ILE A 95 -8.03 -2.75 7.57
CA ILE A 95 -6.83 -2.10 7.00
C ILE A 95 -5.89 -3.14 6.40
N ALA A 96 -5.78 -4.33 7.02
CA ALA A 96 -4.98 -5.43 6.49
C ALA A 96 -5.45 -5.92 5.13
N GLU A 97 -6.76 -6.10 5.00
CA GLU A 97 -7.40 -6.54 3.78
C GLU A 97 -7.17 -5.50 2.65
N PHE A 98 -7.31 -4.21 2.95
CA PHE A 98 -6.98 -3.14 2.00
C PHE A 98 -5.51 -3.21 1.54
N LEU A 99 -4.55 -3.27 2.47
CA LEU A 99 -3.12 -3.35 2.13
C LEU A 99 -2.77 -4.60 1.33
N LEU A 100 -3.46 -5.73 1.60
CA LEU A 100 -3.31 -6.95 0.82
C LEU A 100 -3.69 -6.72 -0.65
N HIS A 101 -4.80 -6.03 -0.93
CA HIS A 101 -5.19 -5.69 -2.30
C HIS A 101 -4.12 -4.82 -2.99
N VAL A 102 -3.58 -3.81 -2.31
CA VAL A 102 -2.49 -2.97 -2.82
C VAL A 102 -1.27 -3.83 -3.19
N ILE A 103 -0.81 -4.70 -2.28
CA ILE A 103 0.35 -5.57 -2.51
C ILE A 103 0.10 -6.52 -3.67
N THR A 104 -1.08 -7.12 -3.74
CA THR A 104 -1.39 -8.08 -4.83
C THR A 104 -1.40 -7.40 -6.20
N THR A 105 -1.76 -6.11 -6.26
CA THR A 105 -1.71 -5.30 -7.47
C THR A 105 -0.28 -5.00 -7.86
N VAL A 106 0.54 -4.50 -6.91
CA VAL A 106 1.98 -4.24 -7.13
C VAL A 106 2.74 -5.52 -7.52
N ASP A 107 2.42 -6.67 -6.91
CA ASP A 107 3.00 -7.97 -7.28
C ASP A 107 2.65 -8.36 -8.71
N THR A 108 1.43 -8.05 -9.17
CA THR A 108 1.01 -8.36 -10.54
C THR A 108 1.77 -7.49 -11.55
N ILE A 109 1.89 -6.20 -11.25
CA ILE A 109 2.70 -5.25 -12.03
C ILE A 109 4.17 -5.70 -12.08
N HIS A 110 4.74 -6.08 -10.93
CA HIS A 110 6.10 -6.59 -10.84
C HIS A 110 6.33 -7.82 -11.72
N HIS A 111 5.42 -8.80 -11.69
CA HIS A 111 5.52 -9.97 -12.54
C HIS A 111 5.38 -9.63 -14.02
N ALA A 112 4.48 -8.72 -14.40
CA ALA A 112 4.34 -8.26 -15.78
C ALA A 112 5.65 -7.65 -16.32
N VAL A 113 6.28 -6.78 -15.53
CA VAL A 113 7.58 -6.18 -15.86
C VAL A 113 8.70 -7.21 -15.94
N MET A 114 8.75 -8.15 -14.99
CA MET A 114 9.73 -9.25 -15.01
C MET A 114 9.62 -10.07 -16.28
N THR A 115 8.40 -10.39 -16.73
CA THR A 115 8.18 -11.14 -17.97
C THR A 115 8.61 -10.34 -19.20
N LEU A 116 8.45 -9.01 -19.19
CA LEU A 116 9.01 -8.13 -20.23
C LEU A 116 10.54 -8.10 -20.23
N GLY A 117 11.22 -8.38 -19.11
CA GLY A 117 12.69 -8.38 -19.02
C GLY A 117 13.36 -9.65 -19.53
N TYR A 118 12.61 -10.74 -19.60
CA TYR A 118 13.05 -12.01 -20.16
C TYR A 118 12.00 -12.55 -21.13
N PRO A 119 11.60 -11.75 -22.15
CA PRO A 119 10.69 -12.24 -23.15
C PRO A 119 11.45 -13.39 -23.84
N PHE A 120 10.80 -14.54 -24.07
CA PHE A 120 11.37 -15.70 -24.75
C PHE A 120 12.31 -16.61 -23.93
N SER A 121 12.50 -16.38 -22.61
CA SER A 121 13.29 -17.30 -21.76
C SER A 121 12.45 -18.38 -21.06
N PHE A 122 11.12 -18.22 -21.00
CA PHE A 122 10.23 -19.07 -20.19
C PHE A 122 9.04 -19.66 -20.98
N GLY A 123 9.07 -19.58 -22.31
CA GLY A 123 8.13 -20.29 -23.17
C GLY A 123 8.38 -21.80 -23.16
N PRO A 124 7.34 -22.64 -23.18
CA PRO A 124 7.54 -24.07 -23.41
C PRO A 124 8.24 -24.24 -24.77
N LEU A 125 9.19 -25.17 -24.87
CA LEU A 125 9.86 -25.48 -26.14
C LEU A 125 9.11 -26.62 -26.82
N SER A 126 8.88 -26.55 -28.12
CA SER A 126 8.46 -27.70 -28.91
C SER A 126 9.57 -28.76 -28.90
N ALA A 127 9.22 -29.98 -29.33
CA ALA A 127 10.13 -31.12 -29.32
C ALA A 127 11.43 -30.91 -30.14
N ASP A 128 11.44 -29.96 -31.06
CA ASP A 128 12.60 -29.54 -31.87
C ASP A 128 13.43 -28.42 -31.22
N GLY A 129 13.10 -28.00 -30.00
CA GLY A 129 13.79 -26.94 -29.28
C GLY A 129 13.39 -25.53 -29.71
N THR A 130 12.36 -25.36 -30.54
CA THR A 130 11.83 -24.05 -30.91
C THR A 130 10.78 -23.57 -29.88
N PRO A 131 10.56 -22.25 -29.69
CA PRO A 131 9.56 -21.78 -28.72
C PRO A 131 8.13 -22.13 -29.17
N LEU A 132 7.35 -22.80 -28.32
CA LEU A 132 5.90 -23.01 -28.52
C LEU A 132 5.18 -21.65 -28.51
N THR A 133 4.15 -21.55 -29.35
CA THR A 133 3.43 -20.33 -29.71
C THR A 133 2.54 -19.72 -28.63
N GLU A 134 2.45 -20.30 -27.42
CA GLU A 134 1.93 -19.56 -26.27
C GLU A 134 3.03 -18.59 -25.85
N THR A 135 3.01 -17.40 -26.46
CA THR A 135 4.12 -16.48 -26.38
C THR A 135 4.21 -15.95 -24.95
N ASP A 136 5.41 -15.74 -24.42
CA ASP A 136 5.58 -15.04 -23.13
C ASP A 136 4.88 -13.66 -23.12
N PHE A 137 4.56 -13.15 -24.32
CA PHE A 137 3.70 -12.01 -24.56
C PHE A 137 2.23 -12.24 -24.14
N ASP A 138 1.62 -13.39 -24.47
CA ASP A 138 0.29 -13.75 -24.00
C ASP A 138 0.22 -13.79 -22.46
N LYS A 139 1.32 -14.19 -21.80
CA LYS A 139 1.45 -14.12 -20.34
C LYS A 139 1.48 -12.68 -19.83
N VAL A 140 2.21 -11.78 -20.50
CA VAL A 140 2.24 -10.34 -20.17
C VAL A 140 0.84 -9.72 -20.29
N PHE A 141 0.12 -10.00 -21.38
CA PHE A 141 -1.25 -9.52 -21.57
C PHE A 141 -2.20 -10.10 -20.52
N ALA A 142 -2.09 -11.40 -20.22
CA ALA A 142 -2.85 -12.02 -19.14
C ALA A 142 -2.54 -11.40 -17.75
N PHE A 143 -1.31 -10.93 -17.50
CA PHE A 143 -1.02 -10.18 -16.28
C PHE A 143 -1.67 -8.79 -16.29
N PHE A 144 -1.63 -8.07 -17.42
CA PHE A 144 -2.28 -6.76 -17.54
C PHE A 144 -3.80 -6.84 -17.37
N GLU A 145 -4.44 -7.86 -17.93
CA GLU A 145 -5.87 -8.13 -17.73
C GLU A 145 -6.21 -8.39 -16.26
N ARG A 146 -5.28 -8.97 -15.48
CA ARG A 146 -5.43 -9.22 -14.04
C ARG A 146 -5.19 -7.98 -13.17
N ILE A 147 -4.56 -6.92 -13.68
CA ILE A 147 -4.35 -5.68 -12.88
C ILE A 147 -5.69 -4.98 -12.64
N ALA A 148 -6.57 -4.92 -13.64
CA ALA A 148 -7.81 -4.14 -13.59
C ALA A 148 -8.77 -4.60 -12.48
N PRO A 149 -9.07 -5.91 -12.35
CA PRO A 149 -9.92 -6.38 -11.26
C PRO A 149 -9.28 -6.17 -9.88
N LYS A 150 -7.94 -6.20 -9.75
CA LYS A 150 -7.25 -6.01 -8.48
C LYS A 150 -7.19 -4.53 -8.05
N GLN A 151 -6.93 -3.65 -9.00
CA GLN A 151 -7.04 -2.21 -8.81
C GLN A 151 -8.47 -1.84 -8.38
N ARG A 152 -9.48 -2.36 -9.09
CA ARG A 152 -10.88 -2.17 -8.73
C ARG A 152 -11.19 -2.66 -7.31
N ALA A 153 -10.76 -3.86 -6.95
CA ALA A 153 -10.96 -4.41 -5.61
C ALA A 153 -10.35 -3.51 -4.51
N THR A 154 -9.19 -2.89 -4.78
CA THR A 154 -8.58 -1.91 -3.87
C THR A 154 -9.49 -0.70 -3.65
N ARG A 155 -10.09 -0.16 -4.72
CA ARG A 155 -11.03 0.97 -4.65
C ARG A 155 -12.34 0.61 -3.97
N GLU A 156 -12.88 -0.56 -4.26
CA GLU A 156 -14.12 -1.08 -3.66
C GLU A 156 -14.00 -1.30 -2.14
N MET A 157 -12.78 -1.46 -1.62
CA MET A 157 -12.52 -1.53 -0.17
C MET A 157 -12.57 -0.19 0.55
N LEU A 158 -12.39 0.95 -0.15
CA LEU A 158 -12.32 2.28 0.49
C LEU A 158 -13.57 2.61 1.32
N PRO A 159 -14.81 2.43 0.84
CA PRO A 159 -16.01 2.70 1.65
C PRO A 159 -16.00 1.90 2.95
N ARG A 160 -15.70 0.60 2.88
CA ARG A 160 -15.63 -0.28 4.05
C ARG A 160 -14.57 0.19 5.03
N VAL A 161 -13.38 0.61 4.56
CA VAL A 161 -12.34 1.15 5.44
C VAL A 161 -12.83 2.41 6.18
N HIS A 162 -13.43 3.36 5.46
CA HIS A 162 -13.92 4.60 6.05
C HIS A 162 -15.08 4.38 7.03
N ASP A 163 -16.01 3.50 6.70
CA ASP A 163 -17.10 3.12 7.60
C ASP A 163 -16.56 2.46 8.88
N THR A 164 -15.59 1.55 8.76
CA THR A 164 -14.95 0.91 9.91
C THR A 164 -14.15 1.90 10.76
N LEU A 165 -13.43 2.86 10.15
CA LEU A 165 -12.74 3.94 10.88
C LEU A 165 -13.73 4.78 11.70
N LYS A 166 -14.85 5.17 11.09
CA LYS A 166 -15.90 5.97 11.74
C LYS A 166 -16.60 5.20 12.86
N ASP A 167 -16.97 3.95 12.62
CA ASP A 167 -17.57 3.07 13.65
C ASP A 167 -16.61 2.85 14.82
N THR A 168 -15.33 2.57 14.51
CA THR A 168 -14.28 2.38 15.52
C THR A 168 -14.11 3.63 16.37
N GLN A 169 -14.07 4.81 15.75
CA GLN A 169 -14.03 6.08 16.47
C GLN A 169 -15.20 6.20 17.42
N GLN A 170 -16.43 6.05 16.92
CA GLN A 170 -17.63 6.21 17.72
C GLN A 170 -17.67 5.24 18.91
N ARG A 171 -17.47 3.94 18.64
CA ARG A 171 -17.52 2.90 19.67
C ARG A 171 -16.44 3.09 20.73
N LEU A 172 -15.22 3.44 20.35
CA LEU A 172 -14.14 3.67 21.32
C LEU A 172 -14.37 4.91 22.16
N LEU A 173 -14.90 6.00 21.58
CA LEU A 173 -15.29 7.18 22.35
C LEU A 173 -16.35 6.84 23.39
N GLU A 174 -17.34 6.01 23.04
CA GLU A 174 -18.38 5.54 23.95
C GLU A 174 -17.83 4.62 25.05
N ILE A 175 -16.96 3.66 24.71
CA ILE A 175 -16.39 2.70 25.67
C ILE A 175 -15.40 3.38 26.64
N ILE A 176 -14.57 4.29 26.14
CA ILE A 176 -13.51 4.95 26.91
C ILE A 176 -14.05 6.15 27.70
N ALA A 177 -15.22 6.67 27.32
CA ALA A 177 -15.91 7.75 28.03
C ALA A 177 -15.91 7.48 29.54
N ILE A 178 -15.53 8.51 30.29
CA ILE A 178 -15.48 8.44 31.73
C ILE A 178 -16.90 8.71 32.25
N PRO A 179 -17.55 7.75 32.93
CA PRO A 179 -18.86 7.98 33.53
C PRO A 179 -18.74 9.11 34.55
N ASN A 180 -19.62 10.11 34.44
CA ASN A 180 -19.68 11.22 35.40
C ASN A 180 -20.42 10.73 36.66
N THR A 181 -19.82 9.81 37.41
CA THR A 181 -20.35 9.31 38.68
C THR A 181 -19.88 10.19 39.85
N ALA A 182 -20.61 10.17 40.97
CA ALA A 182 -20.30 10.98 42.15
C ALA A 182 -18.85 10.82 42.66
N TYR A 183 -18.26 9.64 42.45
CA TYR A 183 -16.85 9.34 42.76
C TYR A 183 -15.86 10.19 41.95
N PHE A 184 -16.20 10.54 40.70
CA PHE A 184 -15.42 11.41 39.83
C PHE A 184 -15.58 12.89 40.13
N THR A 185 -16.77 13.30 40.61
CA THR A 185 -17.03 14.67 41.07
C THR A 185 -16.12 15.01 42.26
N LEU A 186 -15.83 14.04 43.13
CA LEU A 186 -14.89 14.20 44.24
C LEU A 186 -13.45 14.46 43.77
N PHE A 187 -12.98 13.79 42.70
CA PHE A 187 -11.65 14.05 42.14
C PHE A 187 -11.55 15.40 41.39
N LYS A 188 -12.64 15.88 40.77
CA LYS A 188 -12.68 17.23 40.18
C LYS A 188 -12.51 18.35 41.22
N LEU A 189 -12.88 18.10 42.48
CA LEU A 189 -12.79 19.07 43.58
C LEU A 189 -11.42 19.04 44.31
N LEU A 190 -10.58 18.04 44.04
CA LEU A 190 -9.25 17.87 44.63
C LEU A 190 -8.20 17.70 43.51
N PRO A 191 -7.71 18.80 42.91
CA PRO A 191 -6.85 18.77 41.71
C PRO A 191 -5.48 18.09 41.91
N LEU A 192 -5.11 17.73 43.15
CA LEU A 192 -3.85 17.07 43.45
C LEU A 192 -3.82 15.55 43.19
N PHE A 193 -4.95 14.88 42.92
CA PHE A 193 -5.00 13.40 42.88
C PHE A 193 -5.86 12.82 41.76
N THR A 194 -5.68 13.26 40.50
CA THR A 194 -6.32 12.56 39.39
C THR A 194 -5.70 11.16 39.23
N PRO A 195 -6.48 10.06 39.29
CA PRO A 195 -5.91 8.74 39.18
C PRO A 195 -5.24 8.50 37.81
N PRO A 196 -4.12 7.76 37.72
CA PRO A 196 -3.39 7.57 36.47
C PRO A 196 -4.22 7.01 35.30
N TYR A 197 -5.23 6.17 35.57
CA TYR A 197 -6.12 5.63 34.53
C TYR A 197 -7.01 6.71 33.89
N VAL A 198 -7.34 7.77 34.62
CA VAL A 198 -8.16 8.89 34.13
C VAL A 198 -7.38 9.71 33.11
N GLU A 199 -6.12 10.02 33.42
CA GLU A 199 -5.25 10.78 32.53
C GLU A 199 -4.98 10.00 31.24
N ARG A 200 -4.70 8.69 31.32
CA ARG A 200 -4.55 7.84 30.13
C ARG A 200 -5.81 7.85 29.25
N ARG A 201 -7.01 7.75 29.86
CA ARG A 201 -8.27 7.81 29.09
C ARG A 201 -8.50 9.17 28.44
N LYS A 202 -8.24 10.28 29.17
CA LYS A 202 -8.32 11.63 28.59
C LYS A 202 -7.36 11.81 27.41
N GLU A 203 -6.12 11.35 27.58
CA GLU A 203 -5.10 11.36 26.52
C GLU A 203 -5.61 10.59 25.31
N THR A 204 -6.05 9.35 25.47
CA THR A 204 -6.57 8.53 24.37
C THR A 204 -7.79 9.16 23.69
N LEU A 205 -8.74 9.71 24.44
CA LEU A 205 -9.91 10.42 23.90
C LEU A 205 -9.51 11.66 23.08
N GLY A 206 -8.43 12.34 23.45
CA GLY A 206 -7.90 13.48 22.70
C GLY A 206 -7.23 13.09 21.39
N HIS A 207 -6.64 11.89 21.30
CA HIS A 207 -5.87 11.44 20.14
C HIS A 207 -6.72 10.70 19.09
N ILE A 208 -7.71 9.89 19.50
CA ILE A 208 -8.54 9.09 18.57
C ILE A 208 -9.14 9.94 17.42
N PRO A 209 -9.75 11.12 17.67
CA PRO A 209 -10.40 11.91 16.62
C PRO A 209 -9.45 12.53 15.59
N VAL A 210 -8.14 12.52 15.85
CA VAL A 210 -7.12 13.01 14.92
C VAL A 210 -6.48 11.83 14.19
N LEU A 211 -6.18 10.76 14.93
CA LEU A 211 -5.39 9.65 14.43
C LEU A 211 -6.17 8.72 13.48
N LEU A 212 -7.45 8.45 13.75
CA LEU A 212 -8.26 7.62 12.85
C LEU A 212 -8.51 8.30 11.50
N PRO A 213 -8.87 9.60 11.44
CA PRO A 213 -8.91 10.31 10.16
C PRO A 213 -7.57 10.34 9.41
N SER A 214 -6.43 10.46 10.09
CA SER A 214 -5.13 10.44 9.39
C SER A 214 -4.85 9.12 8.70
N ILE A 215 -5.27 7.98 9.27
CA ILE A 215 -5.18 6.67 8.61
C ILE A 215 -6.03 6.70 7.33
N GLY A 216 -7.25 7.22 7.39
CA GLY A 216 -8.14 7.35 6.24
C GLY A 216 -7.55 8.20 5.10
N VAL A 217 -6.82 9.28 5.44
CA VAL A 217 -6.12 10.11 4.45
C VAL A 217 -5.01 9.32 3.75
N SER A 218 -4.14 8.64 4.51
CA SER A 218 -3.05 7.86 3.92
C SER A 218 -3.56 6.66 3.10
N VAL A 219 -4.66 6.04 3.51
CA VAL A 219 -5.36 4.99 2.73
C VAL A 219 -5.84 5.52 1.38
N ASN A 220 -6.48 6.70 1.35
CA ASN A 220 -6.93 7.32 0.10
C ASN A 220 -5.74 7.65 -0.81
N GLN A 221 -4.70 8.28 -0.25
CA GLN A 221 -3.49 8.62 -0.99
C GLN A 221 -2.80 7.38 -1.57
N MET A 222 -2.79 6.27 -0.83
CA MET A 222 -2.26 5.00 -1.32
C MET A 222 -3.08 4.45 -2.49
N ALA A 223 -4.41 4.50 -2.42
CA ALA A 223 -5.28 4.07 -3.52
C ALA A 223 -5.11 4.96 -4.77
N ASP A 224 -5.01 6.28 -4.59
CA ASP A 224 -4.77 7.22 -5.68
C ASP A 224 -3.40 7.00 -6.33
N THR A 225 -2.37 6.76 -5.52
CA THR A 225 -1.01 6.45 -6.01
C THR A 225 -0.99 5.12 -6.76
N LEU A 226 -1.73 4.11 -6.26
CA LEU A 226 -1.85 2.83 -6.93
C LEU A 226 -2.55 2.96 -8.29
N ASP A 227 -3.58 3.81 -8.40
CA ASP A 227 -4.26 4.07 -9.66
C ASP A 227 -3.33 4.72 -10.68
N GLN A 228 -2.59 5.76 -10.27
CA GLN A 228 -1.59 6.39 -11.14
C GLN A 228 -0.52 5.39 -11.60
N LEU A 229 -0.07 4.50 -10.70
CA LEU A 229 0.85 3.44 -11.05
C LEU A 229 0.22 2.49 -12.09
N CYS A 230 -1.01 2.02 -11.86
CA CYS A 230 -1.73 1.16 -12.81
C CYS A 230 -1.88 1.84 -14.18
N ASP A 231 -2.25 3.12 -14.21
CA ASP A 231 -2.44 3.90 -15.44
C ASP A 231 -1.16 4.02 -16.27
N LEU A 232 -0.01 4.28 -15.61
CA LEU A 232 1.30 4.27 -16.26
C LEU A 232 1.59 2.91 -16.90
N PHE A 233 1.30 1.82 -16.17
CA PHE A 233 1.51 0.46 -16.67
C PHE A 233 0.54 0.09 -17.80
N TYR A 234 -0.70 0.57 -17.78
CA TYR A 234 -1.62 0.43 -18.90
C TYR A 234 -1.17 1.20 -20.13
N SER A 235 -0.58 2.37 -19.96
CA SER A 235 0.00 3.14 -21.06
C SER A 235 1.13 2.36 -21.74
N VAL A 236 1.98 1.69 -20.96
CA VAL A 236 3.02 0.79 -21.50
C VAL A 236 2.40 -0.43 -22.18
N ALA A 237 1.42 -1.09 -21.57
CA ALA A 237 0.76 -2.25 -22.16
C ALA A 237 0.17 -1.95 -23.55
N LYS A 238 -0.40 -0.75 -23.74
CA LYS A 238 -0.96 -0.31 -25.01
C LYS A 238 0.09 -0.01 -26.08
N SER A 239 1.31 0.37 -25.70
CA SER A 239 2.38 0.72 -26.63
C SER A 239 3.30 -0.46 -27.00
N VAL A 240 3.19 -1.57 -26.26
CA VAL A 240 4.02 -2.77 -26.38
C VAL A 240 3.46 -3.74 -27.43
N SER A 241 4.28 -4.08 -28.42
CA SER A 241 4.03 -5.14 -29.41
C SER A 241 5.17 -6.17 -29.40
N VAL A 242 4.90 -7.42 -29.81
CA VAL A 242 5.94 -8.47 -29.92
C VAL A 242 7.10 -8.00 -30.78
N GLN A 243 6.79 -7.33 -31.89
CA GLN A 243 7.78 -6.83 -32.82
C GLN A 243 8.66 -5.75 -32.19
N ARG A 244 8.06 -4.83 -31.44
CA ARG A 244 8.79 -3.74 -30.76
C ARG A 244 9.68 -4.26 -29.63
N ILE A 245 9.24 -5.27 -28.87
CA ILE A 245 10.10 -5.93 -27.87
C ILE A 245 11.30 -6.58 -28.55
N LYS A 246 11.11 -7.30 -29.67
CA LYS A 246 12.23 -7.93 -30.40
C LYS A 246 13.23 -6.92 -30.96
N GLU A 247 12.76 -5.74 -31.32
CA GLU A 247 13.62 -4.63 -31.77
C GLU A 247 14.43 -4.06 -30.60
N GLU A 248 13.81 -3.89 -29.43
CA GLU A 248 14.41 -3.26 -28.25
C GLU A 248 15.21 -4.22 -27.35
N GLU A 249 14.90 -5.52 -27.30
CA GLU A 249 15.52 -6.49 -26.36
C GLU A 249 17.03 -6.64 -26.57
N ARG A 250 17.49 -6.37 -27.80
CA ARG A 250 18.91 -6.40 -28.18
C ARG A 250 19.65 -5.16 -27.72
N SER A 251 18.92 -4.12 -27.30
CA SER A 251 19.48 -2.90 -26.76
C SER A 251 19.97 -3.13 -25.33
N LYS A 252 21.22 -2.73 -25.07
CA LYS A 252 21.78 -2.71 -23.71
C LYS A 252 20.93 -1.83 -22.76
N ARG A 253 20.33 -0.76 -23.29
CA ARG A 253 19.46 0.15 -22.54
C ARG A 253 18.20 -0.57 -22.03
N TYR A 254 17.60 -1.43 -22.87
CA TYR A 254 16.43 -2.22 -22.50
C TYR A 254 16.68 -3.12 -21.29
N GLY A 255 17.78 -3.88 -21.28
CA GLY A 255 18.12 -4.75 -20.16
C GLY A 255 18.37 -3.99 -18.85
N VAL A 256 19.03 -2.82 -18.93
CA VAL A 256 19.27 -1.94 -17.77
C VAL A 256 17.95 -1.41 -17.21
N ASP A 257 17.07 -0.91 -18.08
CA ASP A 257 15.83 -0.28 -17.67
C ASP A 257 14.85 -1.29 -17.05
N VAL A 258 14.71 -2.48 -17.65
CA VAL A 258 13.86 -3.52 -17.06
C VAL A 258 14.40 -4.01 -15.72
N CYS A 259 15.71 -4.19 -15.60
CA CYS A 259 16.34 -4.62 -14.33
C CYS A 259 16.12 -3.58 -13.22
N ALA A 260 16.25 -2.29 -13.55
CA ALA A 260 16.00 -1.21 -12.61
C ALA A 260 14.52 -1.14 -12.20
N LEU A 261 13.58 -1.17 -13.15
CA LEU A 261 12.14 -1.16 -12.90
C LEU A 261 11.70 -2.35 -12.03
N THR A 262 12.18 -3.54 -12.39
CA THR A 262 12.01 -4.77 -11.62
C THR A 262 12.48 -4.60 -10.19
N THR A 263 13.70 -4.07 -9.99
CA THR A 263 14.29 -3.89 -8.67
C THR A 263 13.47 -2.91 -7.83
N ARG A 264 12.96 -1.84 -8.44
CA ARG A 264 12.11 -0.85 -7.78
C ARG A 264 10.77 -1.42 -7.37
N LEU A 265 10.08 -2.09 -8.28
CA LEU A 265 8.82 -2.77 -7.98
C LEU A 265 9.01 -3.86 -6.92
N ARG A 266 10.14 -4.59 -6.97
CA ARG A 266 10.51 -5.57 -5.94
C ARG A 266 10.75 -4.90 -4.59
N ALA A 267 11.38 -3.72 -4.56
CA ALA A 267 11.62 -2.96 -3.34
C ALA A 267 10.31 -2.39 -2.77
N ALA A 268 9.45 -1.80 -3.61
CA ALA A 268 8.12 -1.33 -3.23
C ALA A 268 7.30 -2.49 -2.66
N ARG A 269 7.22 -3.60 -3.40
CA ARG A 269 6.67 -4.88 -2.93
C ARG A 269 7.26 -5.28 -1.60
N PHE A 270 8.58 -5.34 -1.45
CA PHE A 270 9.22 -5.82 -0.24
C PHE A 270 8.91 -4.92 0.97
N ASN A 271 8.86 -3.60 0.77
CA ASN A 271 8.51 -2.65 1.83
C ASN A 271 7.04 -2.78 2.24
N ILE A 272 6.12 -2.81 1.27
CA ILE A 272 4.70 -3.00 1.57
C ILE A 272 4.45 -4.42 2.10
N ARG A 273 5.24 -5.43 1.70
CA ARG A 273 5.19 -6.81 2.23
C ARG A 273 5.74 -6.92 3.65
N ARG A 274 6.81 -6.18 3.95
CA ARG A 274 7.25 -5.89 5.33
C ARG A 274 6.25 -5.06 6.12
N GLY A 275 5.23 -4.54 5.45
CA GLY A 275 4.05 -3.92 6.02
C GLY A 275 2.77 -4.73 6.05
N GLN A 276 2.70 -5.79 5.23
CA GLN A 276 1.83 -6.95 5.42
C GLN A 276 2.06 -7.58 6.81
N HIS A 277 3.24 -7.28 7.35
CA HIS A 277 3.53 -7.14 8.77
C HIS A 277 2.83 -5.93 9.43
N ILE A 278 1.51 -5.92 9.29
CA ILE A 278 0.54 -5.69 10.35
C ILE A 278 0.85 -6.50 11.63
N TYR A 279 1.85 -7.37 11.58
CA TYR A 279 2.73 -8.03 12.56
C TYR A 279 2.60 -7.82 14.07
N LEU A 280 1.96 -6.76 14.55
CA LEU A 280 1.51 -6.68 15.95
C LEU A 280 0.01 -6.89 16.15
N HIS A 281 -0.84 -6.88 15.12
CA HIS A 281 -2.23 -7.39 15.21
C HIS A 281 -2.30 -8.82 15.73
N ALA A 282 -1.25 -9.61 15.50
CA ALA A 282 -1.14 -10.97 16.00
C ALA A 282 -0.17 -11.10 17.20
N CYS A 283 0.77 -10.17 17.44
CA CYS A 283 1.61 -10.29 18.63
C CYS A 283 0.80 -10.02 19.92
N ILE A 284 -0.35 -9.33 19.85
CA ILE A 284 -1.32 -9.27 20.96
C ILE A 284 -2.16 -10.56 21.09
N THR A 285 -2.26 -11.41 20.06
CA THR A 285 -2.76 -12.79 20.22
C THR A 285 -1.90 -13.60 21.21
N ASN A 286 -0.61 -13.26 21.37
CA ASN A 286 0.29 -13.86 22.39
C ASN A 286 0.09 -13.30 23.81
N ASP A 287 -0.35 -12.04 23.99
CA ASP A 287 -0.70 -11.50 25.33
C ASP A 287 -2.12 -11.91 25.76
N ILE A 288 -3.03 -12.06 24.81
CA ILE A 288 -4.43 -12.45 25.02
C ILE A 288 -4.59 -13.95 25.31
N GLN A 289 -3.53 -14.76 25.16
CA GLN A 289 -3.48 -16.13 25.66
C GLN A 289 -2.62 -16.31 26.93
N SER A 290 -1.72 -15.39 27.26
CA SER A 290 -0.81 -15.54 28.41
C SER A 290 -1.22 -14.76 29.66
N SER A 291 -2.28 -13.95 29.58
CA SER A 291 -2.80 -13.15 30.71
C SER A 291 -4.27 -13.43 31.09
N TRP A 292 -4.77 -14.63 30.74
CA TRP A 292 -5.90 -15.26 31.43
C TRP A 292 -5.40 -16.19 32.53
#